data_AF-A0A2Z5EGV0-F1
#
_entry.id   AF-A0A2Z5EGV0-F1
#
_cell.length_a   1.000
_cell.length_b   1.000
_cell.length_c   1.000
_cell.angle_alpha   90.00
_cell.angle_beta   90.00
_cell.angle_gamma   90.00
#
_symmetry.space_group_name_H-M   'P 1'
#
loop_
_entity.id
_entity.type
_entity.pdbx_description
1 polymer ?
#
loop_
_entity_poly.entity_id
_entity_poly.type
_entity_poly.pdbx_seq_one_letter_code
_entity_poly.pdbx_strand_id
1 'polypeptide(L)' 'MGRPPLGVKTTVVRLPDGLAERIDNLIGPNRRAKFIREIVEREVELMESQRKAERGGLPR' A
#
# COMPACT_ATOMS: atom_id res chain seq x y z
N MET A 1 10.83 3.02 -27.17
CA MET A 1 10.52 1.70 -26.59
C MET A 1 9.67 1.92 -25.36
N GLY A 2 8.37 1.57 -25.42
CA GLY A 2 7.39 1.88 -24.38
C GLY A 2 7.63 1.07 -23.12
N ARG A 3 7.51 1.70 -21.95
CA ARG A 3 7.59 1.03 -20.65
C ARG A 3 6.49 -0.03 -20.59
N PRO A 4 6.79 -1.32 -20.39
CA PRO A 4 5.76 -2.36 -20.32
C PRO A 4 4.70 -2.01 -19.25
N PRO A 5 3.42 -2.29 -19.52
CA PRO A 5 2.34 -1.90 -18.63
C PRO A 5 2.48 -2.63 -17.30
N LEU A 6 2.54 -1.87 -16.20
CA LEU A 6 2.84 -2.40 -14.87
C LEU A 6 1.62 -3.04 -14.17
N GLY A 7 0.51 -3.26 -14.88
CA GLY A 7 -0.72 -3.83 -14.31
C GLY A 7 -1.35 -3.02 -13.17
N VAL A 8 -0.87 -1.79 -12.93
CA VAL A 8 -1.31 -0.92 -11.84
C VAL A 8 -1.90 0.37 -12.40
N LYS A 9 -2.91 0.91 -11.70
CA LYS A 9 -3.49 2.23 -11.98
C LYS A 9 -2.76 3.29 -11.16
N THR A 10 -2.47 4.44 -11.77
CA THR A 10 -1.85 5.57 -11.06
C THR A 10 -2.88 6.21 -10.13
N THR A 11 -2.50 6.42 -8.88
CA THR A 11 -3.32 7.10 -7.87
C THR A 11 -2.48 8.19 -7.22
N VAL A 12 -3.04 9.39 -7.09
CA VAL A 12 -2.39 10.51 -6.39
C VAL A 12 -2.89 10.53 -4.96
N VAL A 13 -1.97 10.47 -3.99
CA VAL A 13 -2.27 10.51 -2.56
C VAL A 13 -1.57 11.71 -1.92
N ARG A 14 -2.22 12.32 -0.92
CA ARG A 14 -1.62 13.38 -0.13
C ARG A 14 -0.96 12.75 1.10
N LEU A 15 0.33 13.01 1.28
CA LEU A 15 1.07 12.62 2.46
C LEU A 15 1.32 13.86 3.33
N PRO A 16 1.44 13.69 4.66
CA PRO A 16 1.92 14.75 5.53
C PRO A 16 3.28 15.31 5.08
N ASP A 17 3.50 16.58 5.36
CA ASP A 17 4.74 17.28 5.01
C ASP A 17 5.97 16.54 5.58
N GLY A 18 7.01 16.37 4.76
CA GLY A 18 8.25 15.71 5.15
C GLY A 18 8.20 14.17 5.16
N LEU A 19 7.01 13.55 5.06
CA LEU A 19 6.90 12.08 5.10
C LEU A 19 7.50 11.44 3.84
N ALA A 20 7.28 12.08 2.69
CA ALA A 20 7.74 11.57 1.40
C ALA A 20 9.28 11.54 1.32
N GLU A 21 9.92 12.59 1.83
CA GLU A 21 11.37 12.75 1.97
C GLU A 21 11.92 11.74 2.99
N ARG A 22 11.21 11.54 4.10
CA ARG A 22 11.59 10.58 5.13
C ARG A 22 11.55 9.14 4.60
N ILE A 23 10.58 8.80 3.74
CA ILE A 23 10.54 7.51 3.05
C ILE A 23 11.76 7.37 2.15
N ASP A 24 12.02 8.35 1.27
CA ASP A 24 13.13 8.29 0.31
C ASP A 24 14.50 8.14 1.00
N ASN A 25 14.70 8.83 2.13
CA ASN A 25 15.93 8.73 2.91
C ASN A 25 16.14 7.33 3.53
N LEU A 26 15.06 6.62 3.87
CA LEU A 26 15.13 5.29 4.49
C LEU A 26 15.35 4.16 3.46
N ILE A 27 14.68 4.23 2.32
CA ILE A 27 14.66 3.12 1.35
C ILE A 27 15.50 3.38 0.10
N GLY A 28 15.95 4.62 -0.09
CA GLY A 28 16.66 5.08 -1.28
C GLY A 28 15.74 5.60 -2.39
N PRO A 29 16.31 6.28 -3.40
CA PRO A 29 15.55 6.90 -4.48
C PRO A 29 14.79 5.88 -5.34
N ASN A 30 13.72 6.33 -6.00
CA ASN A 30 12.89 5.54 -6.93
C ASN A 30 12.17 4.30 -6.33
N ARG A 31 12.21 4.11 -5.01
CA ARG A 31 11.55 2.97 -4.33
C ARG A 31 10.27 3.34 -3.59
N ARG A 32 9.95 4.64 -3.48
CA ARG A 32 8.77 5.16 -2.76
C ARG A 32 7.47 4.49 -3.16
N ALA A 33 7.19 4.39 -4.46
CA ALA A 33 5.96 3.79 -4.97
C ALA A 33 5.84 2.30 -4.62
N LYS A 34 6.96 1.56 -4.69
CA LYS A 34 7.00 0.14 -4.32
C LYS A 34 6.72 -0.03 -2.82
N PHE A 35 7.38 0.78 -1.99
CA PHE A 35 7.22 0.77 -0.54
C PHE A 35 5.78 1.07 -0.12
N ILE A 36 5.17 2.14 -0.65
CA ILE A 36 3.79 2.50 -0.35
C ILE A 36 2.84 1.36 -0.75
N ARG A 37 3.02 0.77 -1.94
CA ARG A 37 2.18 -0.34 -2.41
C ARG A 37 2.26 -1.55 -1.48
N GLU A 38 3.46 -2.00 -1.13
CA GLU A 38 3.65 -3.19 -0.29
C GLU A 38 3.03 -3.02 1.10
N ILE A 39 3.15 -1.83 1.70
CA ILE A 39 2.54 -1.54 3.00
C ILE A 39 1.01 -1.53 2.90
N VAL A 40 0.46 -0.88 1.89
CA VAL A 40 -0.99 -0.80 1.70
C VAL A 40 -1.58 -2.19 1.43
N GLU A 41 -0.94 -3.00 0.59
CA GLU A 41 -1.38 -4.39 0.31
C GLU A 41 -1.42 -5.24 1.59
N ARG A 42 -0.35 -5.18 2.40
CA ARG A 42 -0.27 -5.89 3.68
C ARG A 42 -1.38 -5.45 4.64
N GLU A 43 -1.60 -4.15 4.79
CA GLU A 43 -2.60 -3.64 5.73
C GLU A 43 -4.03 -3.99 5.29
N VAL A 44 -4.31 -3.95 3.98
CA VAL A 44 -5.59 -4.40 3.43
C VAL A 44 -5.83 -5.89 3.71
N GLU A 45 -4.84 -6.75 3.46
CA GLU A 45 -4.94 -8.18 3.75
C GLU A 45 -5.24 -8.44 5.24
N LEU A 46 -4.56 -7.72 6.14
CA LEU A 46 -4.82 -7.80 7.58
C LEU A 46 -6.26 -7.39 7.92
N MET A 47 -6.73 -6.25 7.42
CA MET A 47 -8.12 -5.80 7.62
C MET A 47 -9.15 -6.79 7.05
N GLU A 48 -8.89 -7.36 5.88
CA GLU A 48 -9.77 -8.38 5.29
C GLU A 48 -9.83 -9.65 6.13
N SER A 49 -8.70 -10.10 6.66
CA SER A 49 -8.63 -11.27 7.54
C SER A 49 -9.39 -11.05 8.86
N GLN A 50 -9.23 -9.89 9.48
CA GLN A 50 -9.94 -9.51 10.70
C GLN A 50 -11.45 -9.43 10.44
N ARG A 51 -11.87 -8.78 9.35
CA ARG A 51 -13.28 -8.66 9.00
C ARG A 51 -13.92 -10.00 8.65
N LYS A 52 -13.17 -10.94 8.08
CA LYS A 52 -13.64 -12.33 7.87
C LYS A 52 -13.81 -13.06 9.20
N ALA A 53 -12.87 -12.91 10.13
CA ALA A 53 -12.98 -13.51 11.46
C ALA A 53 -14.21 -12.96 12.23
N GLU A 54 -14.44 -11.65 12.17
CA GLU A 54 -15.63 -11.00 12.77
C GLU A 54 -16.94 -11.47 12.13
N ARG A 55 -16.97 -11.59 10.79
CA ARG A 55 -18.18 -12.03 10.05
C ARG A 55 -18.45 -13.53 10.15
N GLY A 56 -17.43 -14.35 10.36
CA GLY A 56 -17.55 -15.80 10.55
C GLY A 56 -17.97 -16.21 11.97
N GLY A 57 -18.01 -15.27 12.92
CA GLY A 57 -18.32 -15.49 14.32
C GLY A 57 -19.77 -15.27 14.74
N LEU A 58 -20.73 -15.20 13.81
CA LEU A 58 -22.16 -15.10 14.16
C LEU A 58 -22.84 -16.48 14.06
N PRO A 59 -22.88 -17.28 15.14
CA PRO A 59 -23.84 -18.38 15.22
C PRO A 59 -25.25 -17.78 15.27
N ARG A 60 -26.14 -18.27 14.39
CA ARG A 60 -27.59 -18.20 14.64
C ARG A 60 -27.98 -19.29 15.62
#